data_AF-A0A2D4M5Y0-F1
#
_entry.id   AF-A0A2D4M5Y0-F1
#
_cell.length_a   1.000
_cell.length_b   1.000
_cell.length_c   1.000
_cell.angle_alpha   90.00
_cell.angle_beta   90.00
_cell.angle_gamma   90.00
#
_symmetry.space_group_name_H-M   'P 1'
#
loop_
_entity.id
_entity.type
_entity.pdbx_description
1 polymer ?
#
loop_
_entity_poly.entity_id
_entity_poly.type
_entity_poly.pdbx_seq_one_letter_code
_entity_poly.pdbx_strand_id
1 'polypeptide(L)'
;KPGNVSAAPPVVAPHQPRLDWQMWFAALGHHSHSPWFSSFVYRLLQGKKEVIHLIQVDASKYPFRDHPPTYIRAQLYKYWFTEAETDRTLPQNWWRRQRIEEFYPVVSLG
;
A
#
# COMPACT_ATOMS: atom_id res chain seq x y z
N LYS A 1 0.78 0.35 4.40
CA LYS A 1 -0.67 0.10 4.65
C LYS A 1 -0.91 -1.34 5.09
N PRO A 2 -1.90 -1.65 5.94
CA PRO A 2 -2.10 -2.99 6.51
C PRO A 2 -2.61 -3.97 5.45
N GLY A 3 -1.68 -4.52 4.64
CA GLY A 3 -1.97 -5.67 3.80
C GLY A 3 -2.34 -6.88 4.65
N ASN A 4 -1.61 -7.06 5.76
CA ASN A 4 -1.95 -7.96 6.87
C ASN A 4 -2.79 -7.20 7.91
N VAL A 5 -4.04 -7.62 8.10
CA VAL A 5 -4.98 -6.98 9.04
C VAL A 5 -4.68 -7.28 10.51
N SER A 6 -3.86 -8.30 10.79
CA SER A 6 -3.38 -8.64 12.14
C SER A 6 -2.11 -7.89 12.52
N ALA A 7 -1.54 -7.08 11.62
CA ALA A 7 -0.38 -6.25 11.93
C ALA A 7 -0.82 -4.97 12.67
N ALA A 8 -0.18 -4.72 13.83
CA ALA A 8 -0.39 -3.49 14.59
C ALA A 8 0.00 -2.25 13.77
N PRO A 9 -0.68 -1.09 13.98
CA PRO A 9 -0.23 0.18 13.42
C PRO A 9 1.21 0.49 13.88
N PRO A 10 2.11 0.92 12.98
CA PRO A 10 3.43 1.39 13.39
C PRO A 10 3.34 2.75 14.10
N VAL A 11 4.24 2.99 15.06
CA VAL A 11 4.48 4.34 15.59
C VAL A 11 5.40 5.06 14.61
N VAL A 12 4.84 6.00 13.84
CA VAL A 12 5.59 6.69 12.78
C VAL A 12 6.07 8.08 13.19
N ALA A 13 5.44 8.71 14.18
CA ALA A 13 5.87 10.02 14.66
C ALA A 13 7.29 9.93 15.27
N PRO A 14 8.17 10.93 15.06
CA PRO A 14 7.93 12.21 14.37
C PRO A 14 8.09 12.16 12.85
N HIS A 15 8.41 11.00 12.27
CA HIS A 15 8.58 10.84 10.84
C HIS A 15 7.24 10.94 10.09
N GLN A 16 7.28 11.49 8.88
CA GLN A 16 6.13 11.61 7.99
C GLN A 16 6.42 10.87 6.68
N PRO A 17 6.06 9.58 6.58
CA PRO A 17 6.36 8.78 5.38
C PRO A 17 5.73 9.42 4.13
N ARG A 18 6.57 10.01 3.29
CA ARG A 18 6.11 10.86 2.18
C ARG A 18 5.24 10.09 1.18
N LEU A 19 5.61 8.84 0.87
CA LEU A 19 4.85 8.00 -0.05
C LEU A 19 3.48 7.65 0.53
N ASP A 20 3.38 7.19 1.79
CA ASP A 20 2.08 6.88 2.40
C ASP A 20 1.16 8.10 2.47
N TRP A 21 1.71 9.29 2.71
CA TRP A 21 0.95 10.54 2.68
C TRP A 21 0.41 10.87 1.29
N GLN A 22 1.22 10.73 0.25
CA GLN A 22 0.77 10.88 -1.14
C GLN A 22 -0.29 9.82 -1.50
N MET A 23 -0.14 8.59 -1.02
CA MET A 23 -1.10 7.49 -1.20
C MET A 23 -2.41 7.71 -0.42
N TRP A 24 -2.42 8.55 0.61
CA TRP A 24 -3.66 8.98 1.27
C TRP A 24 -4.44 9.93 0.37
N PHE A 25 -3.79 10.97 -0.16
CA PHE A 25 -4.44 11.91 -1.09
C PHE A 25 -4.88 11.25 -2.39
N ALA A 26 -4.05 10.36 -2.96
CA ALA A 26 -4.41 9.64 -4.19
C ALA A 26 -5.71 8.84 -4.03
N ALA A 27 -5.96 8.29 -2.85
CA ALA A 27 -7.16 7.52 -2.55
C ALA A 27 -8.44 8.36 -2.37
N LEU A 28 -8.35 9.70 -2.38
CA LEU A 28 -9.51 10.59 -2.24
C LEU A 28 -10.22 10.89 -3.56
N GLY A 29 -9.69 10.44 -4.70
CA GLY A 29 -10.27 10.67 -6.00
C GLY A 29 -9.83 9.65 -7.04
N HIS A 30 -10.16 9.92 -8.31
CA HIS A 30 -9.76 9.05 -9.41
C HIS A 30 -8.24 9.07 -9.61
N HIS A 31 -7.64 7.95 -10.02
CA HIS A 31 -6.18 7.83 -10.16
C HIS A 31 -5.58 8.84 -11.15
N SER A 32 -6.35 9.32 -12.13
CA SER A 32 -5.91 10.37 -13.07
C SER A 32 -5.60 11.70 -12.40
N HIS A 33 -6.14 11.98 -11.21
CA HIS A 33 -5.81 13.19 -10.43
C HIS A 33 -4.44 13.08 -9.75
N SER A 34 -3.82 11.90 -9.77
CA SER A 34 -2.49 11.63 -9.20
C SER A 34 -1.56 11.06 -10.29
N PRO A 35 -1.12 11.87 -11.26
CA PRO A 35 -0.31 11.39 -12.40
C PRO A 35 1.04 10.77 -11.96
N TRP A 36 1.56 11.16 -10.79
CA TRP A 36 2.73 10.54 -10.19
C TRP A 36 2.52 9.04 -9.91
N PHE A 37 1.28 8.60 -9.62
CA PHE A 37 0.96 7.21 -9.31
C PHE A 37 1.17 6.30 -10.52
N SER A 38 0.74 6.73 -11.72
CA SER A 38 1.02 6.00 -12.97
C SER A 38 2.52 5.86 -13.22
N SER A 39 3.29 6.93 -12.99
CA SER A 39 4.76 6.90 -13.12
C SER A 39 5.40 5.96 -12.09
N PHE A 40 4.88 5.95 -10.87
CA PHE A 40 5.30 5.05 -9.81
C PHE A 40 5.06 3.58 -10.19
N VAL A 41 3.85 3.23 -10.66
CA VAL A 41 3.51 1.88 -11.15
C VAL A 41 4.43 1.47 -12.30
N TYR A 42 4.63 2.35 -13.28
CA TYR A 42 5.53 2.10 -14.41
C TYR A 42 6.96 1.76 -13.95
N ARG A 43 7.51 2.52 -13.01
CA ARG A 43 8.85 2.30 -12.47
C ARG A 43 8.96 1.01 -11.63
N LEU A 44 7.87 0.58 -10.98
CA LEU A 44 7.82 -0.71 -10.30
C LEU A 44 7.85 -1.88 -11.28
N LEU A 45 7.08 -1.80 -12.38
CA LEU A 45 7.14 -2.79 -13.45
C LEU A 45 8.54 -2.89 -14.08
N GLN A 46 9.29 -1.78 -14.11
CA GLN A 46 10.68 -1.75 -14.56
C GLN A 46 11.69 -2.29 -13.53
N GLY A 47 11.26 -2.61 -12.31
CA GLY A 47 12.14 -3.06 -11.23
C GLY A 47 13.14 -2.00 -10.76
N LYS A 48 12.81 -0.71 -10.84
CA LYS A 48 13.72 0.37 -10.42
C LYS A 48 13.93 0.36 -8.89
N LYS A 49 15.17 0.10 -8.46
CA LYS A 49 15.54 -0.07 -7.05
C LYS A 49 15.16 1.13 -6.20
N GLU A 50 15.37 2.33 -6.70
CA GLU A 50 15.10 3.59 -6.01
C GLU A 50 13.60 3.74 -5.70
N VAL A 51 12.73 3.25 -6.59
CA VAL A 51 11.28 3.28 -6.40
C VAL A 51 10.80 2.14 -5.51
N ILE A 52 11.40 0.95 -5.63
CA ILE A 52 11.12 -0.19 -4.74
C ILE A 52 11.43 0.18 -3.29
N HIS A 53 12.54 0.87 -3.04
CA HIS A 53 12.94 1.31 -1.70
C HIS A 53 11.97 2.32 -1.06
N LEU A 54 11.10 2.98 -1.82
CA LEU A 54 10.02 3.79 -1.25
C LEU A 54 8.94 2.92 -0.56
N ILE A 55 8.80 1.65 -0.95
CA ILE A 55 7.81 0.70 -0.41
C ILE A 55 8.44 -0.21 0.64
N GLN A 56 9.64 -0.72 0.33
CA GLN A 56 10.33 -1.70 1.14
C GLN A 56 11.83 -1.45 1.06
N VAL A 57 12.39 -0.94 2.16
CA VAL A 57 13.83 -0.65 2.28
C VAL A 57 14.68 -1.92 2.41
N ASP A 58 14.11 -3.00 2.97
CA ASP A 58 14.78 -4.29 3.06
C ASP A 58 14.47 -5.12 1.81
N ALA A 59 15.37 -5.08 0.83
CA ALA A 59 15.21 -5.78 -0.43
C ALA A 59 14.95 -7.30 -0.29
N SER A 60 15.40 -7.93 0.80
CA SER A 60 15.15 -9.36 1.03
C SER A 60 13.66 -9.67 1.25
N LYS A 61 12.89 -8.69 1.74
CA LYS A 61 11.44 -8.78 2.00
C LYS A 61 10.59 -8.35 0.80
N TYR A 62 11.20 -7.88 -0.29
CA TYR A 62 10.45 -7.49 -1.47
C TYR A 62 10.08 -8.75 -2.29
N PRO A 63 8.79 -9.00 -2.59
CA PRO A 63 8.37 -10.25 -3.26
C PRO A 63 8.93 -10.42 -4.67
N PHE A 64 9.27 -9.31 -5.33
CA PHE A 64 9.76 -9.27 -6.71
C PHE A 64 11.25 -8.89 -6.75
N ARG A 65 12.03 -9.39 -5.79
CA ARG A 65 13.46 -9.08 -5.67
C ARG A 65 14.32 -9.69 -6.77
N ASP A 66 13.93 -10.88 -7.26
CA ASP A 66 14.70 -11.63 -8.26
C ASP A 66 14.33 -11.20 -9.70
N HIS A 67 13.07 -10.83 -9.92
CA HIS A 67 12.55 -10.36 -11.21
C HIS A 67 11.45 -9.31 -10.96
N PRO A 68 11.36 -8.25 -11.79
CA PRO A 68 10.26 -7.29 -11.68
C PRO A 68 8.89 -7.95 -11.88
N PRO A 69 7.81 -7.39 -11.30
CA PRO A 69 6.47 -7.87 -11.55
C PRO A 69 6.08 -7.68 -13.03
N THR A 70 5.46 -8.69 -13.64
CA THR A 70 4.93 -8.61 -15.01
C THR A 70 3.66 -7.75 -15.08
N TYR A 71 2.82 -7.85 -14.05
CA TYR A 71 1.54 -7.16 -13.98
C TYR A 71 1.39 -6.45 -12.65
N ILE A 72 0.83 -5.24 -12.68
CA ILE A 72 0.42 -4.51 -11.48
C ILE A 72 -1.02 -4.03 -11.67
N ARG A 73 -1.80 -4.08 -10.59
CA ARG A 73 -3.09 -3.42 -10.42
C ARG A 73 -3.16 -2.76 -9.05
N ALA A 74 -4.06 -1.81 -8.85
CA ALA A 74 -4.30 -1.22 -7.54
C ALA A 74 -5.77 -1.32 -7.14
N GLN A 75 -6.02 -1.51 -5.86
CA GLN A 75 -7.36 -1.69 -5.31
C GLN A 75 -7.55 -0.72 -4.15
N LEU A 76 -8.71 -0.07 -4.10
CA LEU A 76 -9.07 0.84 -3.03
C LEU A 76 -9.79 0.10 -1.91
N TYR A 77 -9.32 0.31 -0.68
CA TYR A 77 -9.92 -0.24 0.52
C TYR A 77 -10.14 0.88 1.53
N LYS A 78 -11.26 0.82 2.24
CA LYS A 78 -11.45 1.53 3.50
C LYS A 78 -11.03 0.64 4.67
N TYR A 79 -10.38 1.24 5.66
CA TYR A 79 -9.90 0.56 6.85
C TYR A 79 -10.47 1.23 8.09
N TRP A 80 -10.78 0.42 9.09
CA TRP A 80 -11.18 0.83 10.43
C TRP A 80 -10.37 0.04 11.44
N PHE A 81 -10.15 0.61 12.63
CA PHE A 81 -9.69 -0.20 13.75
C PHE A 81 -10.76 -1.22 14.11
N THR A 82 -10.30 -2.40 14.51
CA THR A 82 -11.18 -3.38 15.15
C THR A 82 -11.57 -2.86 16.53
N GLU A 83 -12.84 -3.00 16.88
CA GLU A 83 -13.34 -2.63 18.21
C GLU A 83 -12.78 -3.61 19.25
N ALA A 84 -12.35 -3.09 20.39
CA ALA A 84 -11.88 -3.93 21.49
C ALA A 84 -13.08 -4.60 22.18
N GLU A 85 -12.91 -5.84 22.60
CA GLU A 85 -13.94 -6.53 23.39
C GLU A 85 -14.02 -5.93 24.81
N THR A 86 -15.21 -5.99 25.41
CA THR A 86 -15.51 -5.40 26.73
C THR A 86 -14.61 -5.96 27.84
N ASP A 87 -14.05 -7.15 27.65
CA ASP A 87 -13.19 -7.85 28.60
C ASP A 87 -11.71 -7.39 28.58
N ARG A 88 -11.38 -6.35 27.80
CA ARG A 88 -10.02 -5.79 27.60
C ARG A 88 -9.03 -6.73 26.92
N THR A 89 -9.49 -7.80 26.27
CA THR A 89 -8.63 -8.60 25.41
C THR A 89 -8.28 -7.83 24.14
N LEU A 90 -7.04 -7.99 23.67
CA LEU A 90 -6.62 -7.38 22.42
C LEU A 90 -7.26 -8.15 21.25
N PRO A 91 -7.80 -7.45 20.23
CA PRO A 91 -8.41 -8.13 19.10
C PRO A 91 -7.36 -8.89 18.31
N GLN A 92 -7.72 -10.06 17.78
CA GLN A 92 -6.84 -10.87 16.93
C GLN A 92 -6.40 -10.11 15.67
N ASN A 93 -7.28 -9.25 15.14
CA ASN A 93 -7.01 -8.36 14.03
C ASN A 93 -7.01 -6.92 14.52
N TRP A 94 -5.99 -6.14 14.16
CA TRP A 94 -5.95 -4.71 14.43
C TRP A 94 -6.89 -3.92 13.52
N TRP A 95 -7.16 -4.44 12.32
CA TRP A 95 -7.90 -3.74 11.29
C TRP A 95 -9.08 -4.54 10.76
N ARG A 96 -10.20 -3.85 10.49
CA ARG A 96 -11.26 -4.27 9.58
C ARG A 96 -11.06 -3.54 8.26
N ARG A 97 -11.30 -4.21 7.12
CA ARG A 97 -11.19 -3.58 5.80
C ARG A 97 -12.35 -3.95 4.88
N GLN A 98 -12.72 -3.02 4.02
CA GLN A 98 -13.71 -3.23 2.97
C GLN A 98 -13.12 -2.83 1.62
N ARG A 99 -13.18 -3.73 0.64
CA ARG A 99 -12.85 -3.39 -0.75
C ARG A 99 -13.92 -2.44 -1.27
N ILE A 100 -13.51 -1.31 -1.81
CA ILE A 100 -14.41 -0.33 -2.41
C ILE A 100 -14.47 -0.60 -3.91
N GLU A 101 -13.33 -0.49 -4.58
CA GLU A 101 -13.26 -0.58 -6.03
C GLU A 101 -11.85 -0.92 -6.52
N GLU A 102 -11.73 -1.11 -7.82
CA GLU A 102 -10.44 -1.04 -8.48
C GLU A 102 -10.00 0.42 -8.58
N PHE A 103 -8.81 0.72 -8.07
CA PHE A 103 -8.26 2.09 -8.12
C PHE A 103 -7.50 2.34 -9.43
N TYR A 104 -6.75 1.32 -9.87
CA TYR A 104 -5.92 1.38 -11.07
C TYR A 104 -5.98 0.04 -11.80
N PRO A 105 -6.18 0.03 -13.12
CA PRO A 105 -6.37 -1.20 -13.89
C PRO A 105 -5.12 -2.08 -13.87
N VAL A 106 -5.28 -3.32 -14.34
CA VAL A 106 -4.15 -4.21 -14.61
C VAL A 106 -3.33 -3.63 -15.77
N VAL A 107 -2.04 -3.45 -15.55
CA VAL A 107 -1.08 -2.96 -16.55
C VAL A 107 0.19 -3.80 -16.56
N SER A 108 0.88 -3.84 -17.70
CA SER A 108 2.20 -4.45 -17.91
C SER A 108 3.09 -3.53 -18.75
N LEU A 109 4.38 -3.83 -18.78
CA LEU A 109 5.25 -3.38 -19.88
C LEU A 109 4.93 -4.29 -21.06
N GLY A 110 4.54 -3.73 -22.20
CA GLY A 110 4.11 -4.50 -23.38
C GLY A 110 5.12 -5.54 -23.85
#